data_AF-A0A8R7V293-F1
#
_entry.id   AF-A0A8R7V293-F1
#
_cell.length_a   1.000
_cell.length_b   1.000
_cell.length_c   1.000
_cell.angle_alpha   90.00
_cell.angle_beta   90.00
_cell.angle_gamma   90.00
#
_symmetry.space_group_name_H-M   'P 1'
#
loop_
_entity.id
_entity.type
_entity.pdbx_description
1 polymer ?
#
loop_
_entity_poly.entity_id
_entity_poly.type
_entity_poly.pdbx_seq_one_letter_code
_entity_poly.pdbx_strand_id
1 'polypeptide(L)'
;MLGSYRTIMEEKVSLRPSFFTWADGSRMHFFAVFDGHGGPEVSALCRDHMHAILADELARAAAAYRKEDQQDEEAEHRAWKAALTRSFVRADELGASGVPRGTIGGSTAVVALLVRGRIIVANCGDSRAVLCRAGRAVPLSEDHRLDRAEEMARVTAAGGVVFNYGGVLRVQGILAKTRALGHTLLKPEVICEPEITITARSEDDDFMILASDGLWDVM
;
A
#
# COMPACT_ATOMS: atom_id res chain seq x y z
N MET A 1 3.28 29.90 -5.80
CA MET A 1 3.18 28.57 -5.15
C MET A 1 2.05 28.66 -4.14
N LEU A 2 0.81 28.44 -4.59
CA LEU A 2 -0.34 28.38 -3.69
C LEU A 2 -0.39 26.94 -3.14
N GLY A 3 -0.11 26.78 -1.85
CA GLY A 3 -0.41 25.51 -1.18
C GLY A 3 -1.89 25.21 -1.36
N SER A 4 -2.21 24.10 -2.00
CA SER A 4 -3.59 23.66 -2.19
C SER A 4 -4.12 23.14 -0.85
N TYR A 5 -4.58 24.03 0.02
CA TYR A 5 -5.30 23.63 1.22
C TYR A 5 -6.61 22.95 0.79
N ARG A 6 -6.76 21.67 1.13
CA ARG A 6 -7.99 20.91 0.88
C ARG A 6 -9.05 21.29 1.92
N THR A 7 -10.30 21.38 1.50
CA THR A 7 -11.44 21.62 2.39
C THR A 7 -11.94 20.35 3.08
N ILE A 8 -11.54 19.18 2.57
CA ILE A 8 -11.95 17.86 3.05
C ILE A 8 -10.67 17.06 3.37
N MET A 9 -10.64 16.45 4.55
CA MET A 9 -9.56 15.56 4.97
C MET A 9 -9.83 14.13 4.46
N GLU A 10 -9.30 13.80 3.28
CA GLU A 10 -9.44 12.47 2.67
C GLU A 10 -8.40 11.48 3.20
N GLU A 11 -7.20 11.93 3.59
CA GLU A 11 -6.14 11.07 4.09
C GLU A 11 -6.47 10.42 5.45
N LYS A 12 -5.99 9.19 5.67
CA LYS A 12 -6.14 8.44 6.91
C LYS A 12 -4.84 7.73 7.26
N VAL A 13 -4.61 7.53 8.55
CA VAL A 13 -3.48 6.75 9.07
C VAL A 13 -3.99 5.67 10.02
N SER A 14 -3.31 4.53 10.08
CA SER A 14 -3.65 3.45 11.00
C SER A 14 -2.38 2.87 11.64
N LEU A 15 -2.38 2.80 12.97
CA LEU A 15 -1.29 2.29 13.79
C LEU A 15 -1.84 1.23 14.72
N ARG A 16 -1.30 0.01 14.63
CA ARG A 16 -1.70 -1.15 15.44
C ARG A 16 -0.46 -1.89 15.93
N PRO A 17 0.11 -1.47 17.07
CA PRO A 17 1.22 -2.20 17.69
C PRO A 17 0.76 -3.60 18.13
N SER A 18 1.59 -4.62 17.90
CA SER A 18 1.30 -6.01 18.29
C SER A 18 -0.06 -6.51 17.79
N PHE A 19 -0.45 -6.12 16.56
CA PHE A 19 -1.77 -6.46 16.01
C PHE A 19 -1.92 -7.95 15.70
N PHE A 20 -0.80 -8.65 15.52
CA PHE A 20 -0.76 -10.07 15.19
C PHE A 20 0.48 -10.73 15.80
N THR A 21 0.40 -12.04 16.05
CA THR A 21 1.53 -12.86 16.52
C THR A 21 1.77 -13.96 15.49
N TRP A 22 2.96 -13.98 14.90
CA TRP A 22 3.36 -14.96 13.89
C TRP A 22 3.54 -16.37 14.46
N ALA A 23 3.69 -17.38 13.59
CA ALA A 23 3.72 -18.79 13.92
C ALA A 23 4.82 -19.18 14.95
N ASP A 24 5.90 -18.41 15.01
CA ASP A 24 7.01 -18.60 15.95
C ASP A 24 6.86 -17.81 17.27
N GLY A 25 5.72 -17.15 17.47
CA GLY A 25 5.45 -16.32 18.65
C GLY A 25 5.89 -14.86 18.52
N SER A 26 6.46 -14.46 17.37
CA SER A 26 6.92 -13.09 17.16
C SER A 26 5.78 -12.12 16.95
N ARG A 27 5.82 -11.00 17.66
CA ARG A 27 4.83 -9.92 17.48
C ARG A 27 5.08 -9.17 16.17
N MET A 28 3.99 -8.88 15.47
CA MET A 28 3.96 -8.03 14.29
C MET A 28 3.29 -6.70 14.64
N HIS A 29 3.84 -5.60 14.12
CA HIS A 29 3.29 -4.25 14.26
C HIS A 29 2.86 -3.74 12.89
N PHE A 30 1.71 -3.07 12.82
CA PHE A 30 1.16 -2.54 11.58
C PHE A 30 1.11 -1.02 11.60
N PHE A 31 1.58 -0.41 10.53
CA PHE A 31 1.52 1.03 10.29
C PHE A 31 1.10 1.26 8.85
N ALA A 32 0.18 2.19 8.60
CA ALA A 32 -0.27 2.47 7.24
C ALA A 32 -0.70 3.92 7.05
N VAL A 33 -0.49 4.41 5.83
CA VAL A 33 -1.03 5.67 5.31
C VAL A 33 -1.92 5.35 4.10
N PHE A 34 -3.09 5.99 4.08
CA PHE A 34 -4.11 5.85 3.05
C PHE A 34 -4.47 7.23 2.52
N ASP A 35 -4.03 7.57 1.30
CA ASP A 35 -4.36 8.83 0.65
C ASP A 35 -5.63 8.64 -0.21
N GLY A 36 -6.75 9.09 0.34
CA GLY A 36 -8.07 9.01 -0.28
C GLY A 36 -8.25 10.08 -1.35
N HIS A 37 -8.99 9.75 -2.41
CA HIS A 37 -9.26 10.68 -3.50
C HIS A 37 -10.60 10.38 -4.16
N GLY A 38 -11.37 11.43 -4.45
CA GLY A 38 -12.75 11.31 -4.92
C GLY A 38 -13.73 10.95 -3.80
N GLY A 39 -13.34 11.25 -2.55
CA GLY A 39 -14.08 10.95 -1.32
C GLY A 39 -13.20 10.28 -0.25
N PRO A 40 -13.52 10.46 1.06
CA PRO A 40 -12.80 9.84 2.17
C PRO A 40 -13.23 8.38 2.45
N GLU A 41 -14.23 7.84 1.76
CA GLU A 41 -14.90 6.60 2.11
C GLU A 41 -13.96 5.39 2.04
N VAL A 42 -13.21 5.26 0.95
CA VAL A 42 -12.30 4.11 0.74
C VAL A 42 -11.11 4.18 1.70
N SER A 43 -10.52 5.36 1.92
CA SER A 43 -9.41 5.52 2.87
C SER A 43 -9.85 5.30 4.33
N ALA A 44 -11.06 5.73 4.70
CA ALA A 44 -11.64 5.47 6.02
C ALA A 44 -11.88 3.97 6.25
N LEU A 45 -12.44 3.29 5.25
CA LEU A 45 -12.65 1.85 5.27
C LEU A 45 -11.32 1.09 5.38
N CYS A 46 -10.29 1.51 4.64
CA CYS A 46 -8.95 0.93 4.76
C CYS A 46 -8.37 1.12 6.17
N ARG A 47 -8.47 2.33 6.74
CA ARG A 47 -8.04 2.61 8.13
C ARG A 47 -8.68 1.64 9.13
N ASP A 48 -9.98 1.41 8.98
CA ASP A 48 -10.80 0.67 9.94
C ASP A 48 -10.70 -0.86 9.77
N HIS A 49 -10.43 -1.35 8.57
CA HIS A 49 -10.53 -2.79 8.28
C HIS A 49 -9.24 -3.46 7.77
N MET A 50 -8.33 -2.74 7.12
CA MET A 50 -7.15 -3.35 6.45
C MET A 50 -6.28 -4.18 7.41
N HIS A 51 -6.06 -3.70 8.63
CA HIS A 51 -5.27 -4.40 9.64
C HIS A 51 -5.94 -5.71 10.12
N ALA A 52 -7.27 -5.74 10.21
CA ALA A 52 -8.01 -6.94 10.59
C ALA A 52 -8.05 -7.95 9.44
N ILE A 53 -8.28 -7.49 8.21
CA ILE A 53 -8.20 -8.32 7.00
C ILE A 53 -6.82 -8.96 6.88
N LEU A 54 -5.75 -8.18 7.08
CA LEU A 54 -4.39 -8.69 7.03
C LEU A 54 -4.09 -9.66 8.18
N ALA A 55 -4.60 -9.42 9.38
CA ALA A 55 -4.46 -10.37 10.50
C ALA A 55 -5.10 -11.73 10.16
N ASP A 56 -6.29 -11.75 9.53
CA ASP A 56 -6.91 -13.00 9.05
C ASP A 56 -6.05 -13.71 8.00
N GLU A 57 -5.51 -12.96 7.03
CA GLU A 57 -4.67 -13.53 5.97
C GLU A 57 -3.33 -14.07 6.51
N LEU A 58 -2.75 -13.38 7.50
CA LEU A 58 -1.57 -13.84 8.22
C LEU A 58 -1.88 -15.08 9.06
N ALA A 59 -3.06 -15.17 9.70
CA ALA A 59 -3.47 -16.37 10.44
C ALA A 59 -3.56 -17.59 9.52
N ARG A 60 -4.17 -17.43 8.33
CA ARG A 60 -4.23 -18.49 7.31
C ARG A 60 -2.84 -18.89 6.83
N ALA A 61 -1.98 -17.91 6.55
CA ALA A 61 -0.61 -18.15 6.11
C ALA A 61 0.23 -18.86 7.19
N ALA A 62 0.11 -18.43 8.45
CA ALA A 62 0.79 -19.03 9.60
C ALA A 62 0.34 -20.47 9.86
N ALA A 63 -0.94 -20.78 9.69
CA ALA A 63 -1.46 -22.14 9.83
C ALA A 63 -0.97 -23.08 8.70
N ALA A 64 -0.79 -22.55 7.49
CA ALA A 64 -0.25 -23.30 6.35
C ALA A 64 1.28 -23.46 6.39
N TYR A 65 1.98 -22.55 7.07
CA TYR A 65 3.42 -22.59 7.29
C TYR A 65 3.77 -23.74 8.26
N ARG A 66 4.32 -24.83 7.74
CA ARG A 66 4.66 -26.04 8.53
C ARG A 66 5.92 -25.79 9.36
N LYS A 67 5.92 -26.30 10.60
CA LYS A 67 7.09 -26.19 11.50
C LYS A 67 8.35 -26.91 11.01
N GLU A 68 8.23 -27.86 10.07
CA GLU A 68 9.40 -28.54 9.49
C GLU A 68 10.18 -27.66 8.49
N ASP A 69 9.55 -26.59 7.96
CA ASP A 69 10.17 -25.60 7.06
C ASP A 69 10.81 -24.41 7.80
N GLN A 70 11.03 -24.51 9.12
CA GLN A 70 11.52 -23.41 9.99
C GLN A 70 12.90 -22.83 9.64
N GLN A 71 13.57 -23.37 8.63
CA GLN A 71 14.84 -22.83 8.11
C GLN A 71 14.72 -22.18 6.72
N ASP A 72 13.54 -22.17 6.10
CA ASP A 72 13.32 -21.51 4.81
C ASP A 72 12.77 -20.08 5.02
N GLU A 73 13.71 -19.13 5.18
CA GLU A 73 13.42 -17.69 5.19
C GLU A 73 12.62 -17.26 3.94
N GLU A 74 12.89 -17.87 2.78
CA GLU A 74 12.18 -17.54 1.55
C GLU A 74 10.73 -18.04 1.58
N ALA A 75 10.45 -19.22 2.15
CA ALA A 75 9.08 -19.71 2.32
C ALA A 75 8.26 -18.78 3.19
N GLU A 76 8.85 -18.28 4.26
CA GLU A 76 8.19 -17.35 5.17
C GLU A 76 7.96 -15.98 4.51
N HIS A 77 8.95 -15.47 3.79
CA HIS A 77 8.81 -14.28 2.95
C HIS A 77 7.68 -14.44 1.92
N ARG A 78 7.58 -15.60 1.26
CA ARG A 78 6.49 -15.93 0.33
C ARG A 78 5.14 -15.92 1.06
N ALA A 79 5.06 -16.47 2.27
CA ALA A 79 3.84 -16.49 3.07
C ALA A 79 3.36 -15.07 3.44
N TRP A 80 4.27 -14.21 3.90
CA TRP A 80 3.95 -12.81 4.21
C TRP A 80 3.53 -12.01 2.98
N LYS A 81 4.27 -12.15 1.87
CA LYS A 81 3.91 -11.50 0.59
C LYS A 81 2.52 -11.93 0.14
N ALA A 82 2.23 -13.23 0.16
CA ALA A 82 0.93 -13.74 -0.25
C ALA A 82 -0.21 -13.26 0.66
N ALA A 83 0.01 -13.16 1.99
CA ALA A 83 -0.97 -12.61 2.92
C ALA A 83 -1.26 -11.12 2.65
N LEU A 84 -0.22 -10.32 2.40
CA LEU A 84 -0.35 -8.92 2.02
C LEU A 84 -1.06 -8.75 0.68
N THR A 85 -0.68 -9.49 -0.37
CA THR A 85 -1.39 -9.42 -1.66
C THR A 85 -2.87 -9.73 -1.51
N ARG A 86 -3.22 -10.81 -0.80
CA ARG A 86 -4.63 -11.17 -0.54
C ARG A 86 -5.36 -10.14 0.31
N SER A 87 -4.69 -9.49 1.26
CA SER A 87 -5.33 -8.44 2.06
C SER A 87 -5.68 -7.21 1.23
N PHE A 88 -4.84 -6.83 0.27
CA PHE A 88 -5.14 -5.73 -0.66
C PHE A 88 -6.32 -6.07 -1.57
N VAL A 89 -6.40 -7.29 -2.09
CA VAL A 89 -7.56 -7.75 -2.88
C VAL A 89 -8.84 -7.70 -2.04
N ARG A 90 -8.85 -8.26 -0.83
CA ARG A 90 -10.01 -8.22 0.07
C ARG A 90 -10.40 -6.78 0.47
N ALA A 91 -9.42 -5.89 0.65
CA ALA A 91 -9.69 -4.49 0.93
C ALA A 91 -10.27 -3.74 -0.29
N ASP A 92 -9.84 -4.08 -1.50
CA ASP A 92 -10.39 -3.54 -2.76
C ASP A 92 -11.86 -3.97 -2.95
N GLU A 93 -12.16 -5.25 -2.70
CA GLU A 93 -13.53 -5.80 -2.73
C GLU A 93 -14.43 -5.13 -1.69
N LEU A 94 -13.91 -4.89 -0.49
CA LEU A 94 -14.62 -4.15 0.55
C LEU A 94 -14.80 -2.68 0.14
N GLY A 95 -13.82 -2.06 -0.52
CA GLY A 95 -13.93 -0.73 -1.10
C GLY A 95 -14.97 -0.63 -2.22
N ALA A 96 -15.17 -1.69 -3.00
CA ALA A 96 -16.17 -1.74 -4.08
C ALA A 96 -17.60 -1.95 -3.57
N SER A 97 -17.78 -2.68 -2.46
CA SER A 97 -19.09 -3.09 -1.95
C SER A 97 -19.53 -2.37 -0.67
N GLY A 98 -18.58 -1.83 0.11
CA GLY A 98 -18.78 -1.21 1.41
C GLY A 98 -18.92 0.31 1.37
N VAL A 99 -18.92 0.92 0.19
CA VAL A 99 -19.10 2.37 -0.02
C VAL A 99 -20.46 2.67 -0.67
N PRO A 100 -21.00 3.90 -0.55
CA PRO A 100 -22.23 4.29 -1.23
C PRO A 100 -22.20 4.01 -2.73
N ARG A 101 -23.32 3.58 -3.31
CA ARG A 101 -23.44 3.37 -4.77
C ARG A 101 -23.11 4.66 -5.52
N GLY A 102 -22.29 4.54 -6.56
CA GLY A 102 -21.83 5.68 -7.35
C GLY A 102 -20.57 6.35 -6.80
N THR A 103 -20.00 5.86 -5.70
CA THR A 103 -18.65 6.27 -5.27
C THR A 103 -17.66 5.91 -6.38
N ILE A 104 -17.03 6.95 -6.94
CA ILE A 104 -15.98 6.82 -7.96
C ILE A 104 -14.57 6.96 -7.36
N GLY A 105 -14.50 7.19 -6.05
CA GLY A 105 -13.25 7.42 -5.33
C GLY A 105 -12.45 6.14 -5.06
N GLY A 106 -11.28 6.36 -4.48
CA GLY A 106 -10.36 5.31 -4.09
C GLY A 106 -9.36 5.81 -3.07
N SER A 107 -8.37 4.97 -2.77
CA SER A 107 -7.29 5.30 -1.87
C SER A 107 -6.00 4.66 -2.35
N THR A 108 -4.89 5.38 -2.17
CA THR A 108 -3.59 4.70 -2.10
C THR A 108 -3.53 3.87 -0.81
N ALA A 109 -2.56 2.97 -0.72
CA ALA A 109 -2.19 2.34 0.54
C ALA A 109 -0.70 2.05 0.57
N VAL A 110 0.02 2.62 1.53
CA VAL A 110 1.35 2.16 1.92
C VAL A 110 1.27 1.56 3.31
N VAL A 111 1.60 0.28 3.43
CA VAL A 111 1.52 -0.52 4.67
C VAL A 111 2.92 -1.00 5.03
N ALA A 112 3.34 -0.80 6.28
CA ALA A 112 4.55 -1.36 6.83
C ALA A 112 4.24 -2.34 7.98
N LEU A 113 4.85 -3.52 7.91
CA LEU A 113 4.90 -4.49 8.99
C LEU A 113 6.29 -4.54 9.60
N LEU A 114 6.37 -4.47 10.93
CA LEU A 114 7.61 -4.71 11.67
C LEU A 114 7.49 -6.06 12.39
N VAL A 115 8.41 -6.98 12.10
CA VAL A 115 8.47 -8.32 12.72
C VAL A 115 9.91 -8.81 12.74
N ARG A 116 10.42 -9.36 13.86
CA ARG A 116 11.76 -9.98 13.98
C ARG A 116 12.90 -9.29 13.22
N GLY A 117 13.14 -8.01 13.51
CA GLY A 117 14.23 -7.29 12.84
C GLY A 117 14.03 -7.14 11.33
N ARG A 118 12.81 -7.30 10.81
CA ARG A 118 12.44 -7.08 9.40
C ARG A 118 11.44 -5.94 9.30
N ILE A 119 11.56 -5.18 8.22
CA ILE A 119 10.59 -4.19 7.74
C ILE A 119 10.03 -4.72 6.43
N ILE A 120 8.72 -4.97 6.40
CA ILE A 120 8.02 -5.42 5.20
C ILE A 120 7.13 -4.28 4.75
N VAL A 121 7.32 -3.77 3.54
CA VAL A 121 6.49 -2.68 3.00
C VAL A 121 5.69 -3.20 1.82
N ALA A 122 4.38 -2.97 1.84
CA ALA A 122 3.48 -3.17 0.72
C ALA A 122 2.94 -1.81 0.26
N ASN A 123 3.21 -1.42 -0.98
CA ASN A 123 2.74 -0.15 -1.55
C ASN A 123 1.75 -0.38 -2.70
N CYS A 124 0.68 0.40 -2.73
CA CYS A 124 -0.28 0.49 -3.82
C CYS A 124 -0.69 1.96 -4.02
N GLY A 125 0.06 2.70 -4.83
CA GLY A 125 -0.20 4.09 -5.17
C GLY A 125 1.08 4.90 -5.12
N ASP A 126 0.96 6.19 -4.86
CA ASP A 126 2.08 7.15 -4.78
C ASP A 126 2.25 7.74 -3.37
N SER A 127 1.67 7.09 -2.36
CA SER A 127 2.20 7.22 -1.00
C SER A 127 3.50 6.41 -0.89
N ARG A 128 4.41 6.84 -0.02
CA ARG A 128 5.79 6.30 0.00
C ARG A 128 6.27 5.97 1.40
N ALA A 129 7.08 4.90 1.45
CA ALA A 129 7.86 4.50 2.62
C ALA A 129 9.35 4.76 2.38
N VAL A 130 10.00 5.46 3.30
CA VAL A 130 11.44 5.75 3.26
C VAL A 130 12.06 5.45 4.62
N LEU A 131 13.14 4.68 4.63
CA LEU A 131 13.96 4.40 5.81
C LEU A 131 15.14 5.37 5.87
N CYS A 132 15.41 5.94 7.03
CA CYS A 132 16.67 6.61 7.32
C CYS A 132 17.64 5.55 7.89
N ARG A 133 18.76 5.33 7.20
CA ARG A 133 19.83 4.42 7.62
C ARG A 133 21.17 5.15 7.55
N ALA A 134 21.84 5.28 8.69
CA ALA A 134 23.07 6.07 8.86
C ALA A 134 22.95 7.49 8.27
N GLY A 135 21.82 8.16 8.54
CA GLY A 135 21.54 9.50 8.02
C GLY A 135 21.24 9.57 6.51
N ARG A 136 21.08 8.44 5.82
CA ARG A 136 20.75 8.39 4.38
C ARG A 136 19.32 7.88 4.15
N ALA A 137 18.63 8.48 3.20
CA ALA A 137 17.32 8.03 2.74
C ALA A 137 17.45 6.77 1.88
N VAL A 138 16.79 5.70 2.29
CA VAL A 138 16.68 4.41 1.60
C VAL A 138 15.20 4.19 1.25
N PRO A 139 14.81 4.31 -0.02
CA PRO A 139 13.44 4.01 -0.45
C PRO A 139 13.07 2.56 -0.13
N LEU A 140 11.93 2.35 0.52
CA LEU A 140 11.37 1.02 0.76
C LEU A 140 10.18 0.70 -0.17
N SER A 141 9.70 1.69 -0.89
CA SER A 141 8.67 1.57 -1.93
C SER A 141 8.98 2.51 -3.09
N GLU A 142 8.41 2.20 -4.25
CA GLU A 142 8.43 3.06 -5.44
C GLU A 142 6.99 3.45 -5.80
N ASP A 143 6.82 4.67 -6.32
CA ASP A 143 5.49 5.23 -6.60
C ASP A 143 4.89 4.60 -7.87
N HIS A 144 3.59 4.31 -7.81
CA HIS A 144 2.84 3.80 -8.95
C HIS A 144 2.24 4.94 -9.78
N ARG A 145 3.07 5.51 -10.64
CA ARG A 145 2.78 6.63 -11.54
C ARG A 145 3.10 6.28 -12.99
N LEU A 146 2.49 7.01 -13.93
CA LEU A 146 2.62 6.78 -15.37
C LEU A 146 3.99 7.18 -15.96
N ASP A 147 4.82 7.89 -15.21
CA ASP A 147 6.22 8.17 -15.56
C ASP A 147 7.15 6.96 -15.30
N ARG A 148 6.71 5.96 -14.52
CA ARG A 148 7.38 4.67 -14.41
C ARG A 148 7.06 3.81 -15.64
N ALA A 149 8.09 3.46 -16.41
CA ALA A 149 7.95 2.78 -17.70
C ALA A 149 7.18 1.46 -17.61
N GLU A 150 7.38 0.68 -16.54
CA GLU A 150 6.66 -0.58 -16.31
C GLU A 150 5.16 -0.36 -16.10
N GLU A 151 4.78 0.67 -15.35
CA GLU A 151 3.37 1.00 -15.10
C GLU A 151 2.69 1.57 -16.36
N MET A 152 3.38 2.42 -17.12
CA MET A 152 2.90 2.89 -18.43
C MET A 152 2.63 1.71 -19.37
N ALA A 153 3.59 0.78 -19.47
CA ALA A 153 3.45 -0.40 -20.32
C ALA A 153 2.28 -1.27 -19.85
N ARG A 154 2.14 -1.52 -18.54
CA ARG A 154 1.05 -2.30 -17.96
C ARG A 154 -0.32 -1.68 -18.22
N VAL A 155 -0.48 -0.38 -17.97
CA VAL A 155 -1.74 0.34 -18.20
C VAL A 155 -2.12 0.30 -19.69
N THR A 156 -1.16 0.55 -20.58
CA THR A 156 -1.40 0.52 -22.03
C THR A 156 -1.77 -0.89 -22.51
N ALA A 157 -1.09 -1.92 -22.01
CA ALA A 157 -1.39 -3.33 -22.33
C ALA A 157 -2.78 -3.76 -21.84
N ALA A 158 -3.28 -3.15 -20.76
CA ALA A 158 -4.64 -3.36 -20.26
C ALA A 158 -5.72 -2.60 -21.06
N GLY A 159 -5.35 -1.87 -22.12
CA GLY A 159 -6.27 -1.07 -22.94
C GLY A 159 -6.49 0.36 -22.44
N GLY A 160 -5.74 0.79 -21.42
CA GLY A 160 -5.85 2.12 -20.85
C GLY A 160 -5.37 3.23 -21.78
N VAL A 161 -6.12 4.33 -21.83
CA VAL A 161 -5.73 5.54 -22.54
C VAL A 161 -5.12 6.53 -21.56
N VAL A 162 -3.99 7.13 -21.94
CA VAL A 162 -3.29 8.12 -21.12
C VAL A 162 -3.51 9.52 -21.67
N PHE A 163 -3.94 10.42 -20.80
CA PHE A 163 -4.10 11.84 -21.12
C PHE A 163 -3.13 12.68 -20.29
N ASN A 164 -2.52 13.68 -20.92
CA ASN A 164 -1.68 14.65 -20.24
C ASN A 164 -2.49 15.93 -19.97
N TYR A 165 -2.68 16.26 -18.70
CA TYR A 165 -3.28 17.51 -18.27
C TYR A 165 -2.28 18.32 -17.47
N GLY A 166 -1.76 19.39 -18.07
CA GLY A 166 -0.85 20.33 -17.40
C GLY A 166 0.45 19.68 -16.91
N GLY A 167 0.98 18.69 -17.64
CA GLY A 167 2.20 17.96 -17.28
C GLY A 167 1.95 16.71 -16.44
N VAL A 168 0.72 16.46 -15.99
CA VAL A 168 0.36 15.27 -15.20
C VAL A 168 -0.33 14.25 -16.09
N LEU A 169 0.27 13.07 -16.21
CA LEU A 169 -0.30 11.93 -16.92
C LEU A 169 -1.42 11.28 -16.10
N ARG A 170 -2.53 10.93 -16.75
CA ARG A 170 -3.71 10.33 -16.09
C ARG A 170 -4.29 9.15 -16.88
N VAL A 171 -4.59 8.06 -16.17
CA VAL A 171 -5.30 6.88 -16.68
C VAL A 171 -6.76 7.26 -16.96
N GLN A 172 -7.22 7.02 -18.19
CA GLN A 172 -8.52 7.42 -18.72
C GLN A 172 -8.83 8.93 -18.52
N GLY A 173 -7.78 9.75 -18.33
CA GLY A 173 -7.91 11.17 -18.05
C GLY A 173 -8.38 11.50 -16.62
N ILE A 174 -8.57 10.49 -15.77
CA ILE A 174 -9.15 10.63 -14.44
C ILE A 174 -8.06 10.60 -13.37
N LEU A 175 -7.34 9.49 -13.26
CA LEU A 175 -6.46 9.21 -12.12
C LEU A 175 -4.98 9.33 -12.48
N ALA A 176 -4.21 10.08 -11.68
CA ALA A 176 -2.76 10.25 -11.86
C ALA A 176 -1.92 9.08 -11.30
N LYS A 177 -2.58 8.17 -10.59
CA LYS A 177 -2.01 6.95 -9.99
C LYS A 177 -2.40 5.75 -10.85
N THR A 178 -1.50 4.79 -10.99
CA THR A 178 -1.73 3.58 -11.82
C THR A 178 -2.19 2.38 -11.00
N ARG A 179 -2.04 2.43 -9.66
CA ARG A 179 -2.57 1.44 -8.73
C ARG A 179 -3.28 2.13 -7.57
N ALA A 180 -4.43 1.59 -7.17
CA ALA A 180 -5.24 2.09 -6.06
C ALA A 180 -6.25 1.04 -5.59
N LEU A 181 -6.66 1.15 -4.33
CA LEU A 181 -7.86 0.51 -3.81
C LEU A 181 -9.10 1.33 -4.23
N GLY A 182 -10.21 0.66 -4.53
CA GLY A 182 -11.40 1.29 -5.09
C GLY A 182 -11.26 1.53 -6.59
N HIS A 183 -11.78 2.66 -7.10
CA HIS A 183 -11.80 2.97 -8.54
C HIS A 183 -12.35 1.86 -9.42
N THR A 184 -13.48 1.27 -9.04
CA THR A 184 -14.07 0.13 -9.78
C THR A 184 -14.32 0.44 -11.27
N LEU A 185 -14.57 1.71 -11.61
CA LEU A 185 -14.77 2.15 -13.00
C LEU A 185 -13.48 2.26 -13.83
N LEU A 186 -12.30 2.24 -13.20
CA LEU A 186 -10.99 2.27 -13.86
C LEU A 186 -10.31 0.89 -13.85
N LYS A 187 -11.04 -0.16 -13.46
CA LYS A 187 -10.59 -1.55 -13.58
C LYS A 187 -10.87 -2.00 -15.03
N PRO A 188 -9.95 -2.71 -15.70
CA PRO A 188 -8.76 -3.36 -15.16
C PRO A 188 -7.46 -2.52 -15.18
N GLU A 189 -7.47 -1.28 -15.66
CA GLU A 189 -6.26 -0.47 -15.85
C GLU A 189 -5.60 -0.07 -14.52
N VAL A 190 -6.40 0.29 -13.51
CA VAL A 190 -5.96 0.67 -12.17
C VAL A 190 -6.09 -0.51 -11.21
N ILE A 191 -5.02 -1.26 -11.01
CA ILE A 191 -5.05 -2.48 -10.18
C ILE A 191 -4.84 -2.19 -8.69
N CYS A 192 -5.25 -3.11 -7.82
CA CYS A 192 -5.03 -3.04 -6.37
C CYS A 192 -3.81 -3.84 -5.89
N GLU A 193 -3.04 -4.43 -6.82
CA GLU A 193 -1.92 -5.30 -6.48
C GLU A 193 -0.73 -4.49 -5.91
N PRO A 194 -0.30 -4.78 -4.66
CA PRO A 194 0.81 -4.07 -4.06
C PRO A 194 2.16 -4.58 -4.55
N GLU A 195 3.15 -3.69 -4.62
CA GLU A 195 4.56 -4.10 -4.64
C GLU A 195 5.07 -4.27 -3.22
N ILE A 196 5.79 -5.38 -2.96
CA ILE A 196 6.17 -5.78 -1.61
C ILE A 196 7.69 -5.95 -1.49
N THR A 197 8.30 -5.16 -0.61
CA THR A 197 9.71 -5.25 -0.23
C THR A 197 9.85 -5.84 1.18
N ILE A 198 10.96 -6.55 1.42
CA ILE A 198 11.32 -7.07 2.74
C ILE A 198 12.78 -6.67 3.00
N THR A 199 12.99 -5.88 4.05
CA THR A 199 14.29 -5.30 4.39
C THR A 199 14.72 -5.75 5.78
N ALA A 200 15.94 -6.26 5.91
CA ALA A 200 16.55 -6.53 7.21
C ALA A 200 16.91 -5.22 7.92
N ARG A 201 16.55 -5.15 9.20
CA ARG A 201 16.93 -4.03 10.07
C ARG A 201 18.41 -4.10 10.40
N SER A 202 19.01 -2.94 10.52
CA SER A 202 20.38 -2.73 11.00
C SER A 202 20.37 -1.91 12.28
N GLU A 203 21.47 -1.93 13.03
CA GLU A 203 21.73 -0.97 14.11
C GLU A 203 21.89 0.46 13.58
N ASP A 204 22.21 0.60 12.29
CA ASP A 204 22.28 1.89 11.59
C ASP A 204 20.90 2.48 11.25
N ASP A 205 19.80 1.77 11.53
CA ASP A 205 18.45 2.27 11.23
C ASP A 205 18.01 3.32 12.25
N ASP A 206 17.75 4.54 11.77
CA ASP A 206 17.35 5.67 12.61
C ASP A 206 15.83 5.71 12.80
N PHE A 207 15.09 5.85 11.70
CA PHE A 207 13.63 5.94 11.67
C PHE A 207 13.07 5.64 10.28
N MET A 208 11.77 5.38 10.19
CA MET A 208 11.06 5.21 8.92
C MET A 208 9.93 6.23 8.82
N ILE A 209 9.75 6.79 7.63
CA ILE A 209 8.65 7.70 7.29
C ILE A 209 7.70 6.96 6.35
N LEU A 210 6.42 6.96 6.69
CA LEU A 210 5.32 6.66 5.78
C LEU A 210 4.54 7.96 5.58
N ALA A 211 4.33 8.38 4.34
CA ALA A 211 3.54 9.58 4.05
C ALA A 211 2.88 9.52 2.68
N SER A 212 1.84 10.35 2.49
CA SER A 212 1.20 10.63 1.21
C SER A 212 2.07 11.52 0.33
N ASP A 213 1.66 11.67 -0.94
CA ASP A 213 2.29 12.57 -1.91
C ASP A 213 2.29 14.04 -1.46
N GLY A 214 1.36 14.45 -0.60
CA GLY A 214 1.32 15.78 0.01
C GLY A 214 2.60 16.19 0.76
N LEU A 215 3.37 15.22 1.28
CA LEU A 215 4.73 15.46 1.80
C LEU A 215 5.78 15.34 0.69
N TRP A 216 5.72 14.26 -0.10
CA TRP A 216 6.79 13.87 -1.02
C TRP A 216 6.90 14.74 -2.27
N ASP A 217 5.84 15.43 -2.67
CA ASP A 217 5.83 16.28 -3.86
C ASP A 217 6.47 17.66 -3.63
N VAL A 218 6.79 18.02 -2.37
CA VAL A 218 7.37 19.32 -2.00
C VAL A 218 8.75 19.24 -1.35
N MET A 219 9.33 18.04 -1.22
CA MET A 219 10.63 17.78 -0.60
C MET A 219 11.68 17.28 -1.57
#